data_AF-A0A3N5V2V9-F1
#
_entry.id   AF-A0A3N5V2V9-F1
#
_cell.length_a   1.000
_cell.length_b   1.000
_cell.length_c   1.000
_cell.angle_alpha   90.00
_cell.angle_beta   90.00
_cell.angle_gamma   90.00
#
_symmetry.space_group_name_H-M   'P 1'
#
loop_
_entity.id
_entity.type
_entity.pdbx_description
1 polymer ?
#
loop_
_entity_poly.entity_id
_entity_poly.type
_entity_poly.pdbx_seq_one_letter_code
_entity_poly.pdbx_strand_id
1 'polypeptide(L)'
;MKNFDILPFALPNCPPGEFWFEESRDIREVVVQFRDTVPRQMGVRYLQDKWPNTRHEERHDTENPAAFGWVETDDWFNGKWRQAKVHKEVNGKTATLRFRGLLADGIEGTPKDYDVEFRRTMALHLVVPDWSQVRKIGLHTASAPTTHLLRIELDAGKRTQGEKLRFSGYNARIAGSSSLSGAAAFGLDEVKLGKSKKRSFLLKVEHMVPTHRYCGDAGLVEFHLDHDTFTFSLEALAEEGPVWYAEEGIFVALADDPTTFAEYRRKQGAGQTINQRVAGRPEHSYARAFLGQPRPHAVAYSLGCKHSPQRFWLEPNGDLVLHKDNLTRLAHPGPSAARFLNKGNARFFFNLEEWTGSVRFTDPPPVLGYHLGFRHRTLQLEQEVLCVPLGRSILNGELGFDEPTVALMRFRFHNLGDAPVEARLSIRYSGDSRRSFHFLHIDPGQTEHMVPKSPMDQLALNESRITSLYENRSLLRCVCETAMAALAECEAVVLRKTLQPGERCDALLKVPYL
;
A
#
# COMPACT_ATOMS: atom_id res chain seq x y z
N MET A 1 14.32 28.38 22.86
CA MET A 1 14.69 28.65 21.45
C MET A 1 13.51 29.29 20.75
N LYS A 2 13.73 30.11 19.70
CA LYS A 2 12.64 30.59 18.83
C LYS A 2 12.06 29.39 18.06
N ASN A 3 10.75 29.41 17.77
CA ASN A 3 10.11 28.42 16.92
C ASN A 3 10.84 28.34 15.55
N PHE A 4 10.96 27.14 14.98
CA PHE A 4 11.56 26.95 13.65
C PHE A 4 10.49 27.24 12.58
N ASP A 5 10.80 28.12 11.64
CA ASP A 5 9.86 28.54 10.59
C ASP A 5 9.99 27.59 9.39
N ILE A 6 8.92 26.85 9.10
CA ILE A 6 8.89 25.88 8.00
C ILE A 6 8.42 26.47 6.68
N LEU A 7 7.96 27.73 6.67
CA LEU A 7 7.47 28.38 5.46
C LEU A 7 8.49 28.36 4.29
N PRO A 8 9.81 28.50 4.50
CA PRO A 8 10.79 28.41 3.42
C PRO A 8 10.84 27.04 2.71
N PHE A 9 10.28 25.98 3.30
CA PHE A 9 10.21 24.64 2.70
C PHE A 9 8.85 24.37 2.05
N ALA A 10 7.96 25.36 2.00
CA ALA A 10 6.76 25.30 1.17
C ALA A 10 7.14 25.41 -0.32
N LEU A 11 6.31 24.81 -1.17
CA LEU A 11 6.47 24.86 -2.61
C LEU A 11 6.38 26.30 -3.13
N PRO A 12 7.22 26.67 -4.12
CA PRO A 12 7.18 27.99 -4.72
C PRO A 12 5.95 28.15 -5.62
N ASN A 13 5.68 29.40 -6.04
CA ASN A 13 4.66 29.75 -7.04
C ASN A 13 3.21 29.38 -6.67
N CYS A 14 2.90 29.29 -5.38
CA CYS A 14 1.52 29.10 -4.90
C CYS A 14 0.71 30.41 -4.97
N PRO A 15 -0.64 30.32 -5.06
CA PRO A 15 -1.50 31.48 -4.92
C PRO A 15 -1.23 32.26 -3.62
N PRO A 16 -1.44 33.59 -3.59
CA PRO A 16 -1.25 34.38 -2.38
C PRO A 16 -2.02 33.82 -1.19
N GLY A 17 -1.27 33.43 -0.15
CA GLY A 17 -1.84 32.88 1.06
C GLY A 17 -1.97 31.39 1.15
N GLU A 18 -1.67 30.67 0.08
CA GLU A 18 -1.60 29.23 0.08
C GLU A 18 -0.15 28.77 0.21
N PHE A 19 0.06 27.82 1.12
CA PHE A 19 1.36 27.24 1.43
C PHE A 19 1.22 25.74 1.28
N TRP A 20 1.82 25.20 0.23
CA TRP A 20 1.78 23.78 -0.11
C TRP A 20 3.10 23.11 0.26
N PHE A 21 3.05 21.86 0.69
CA PHE A 21 4.21 21.04 1.07
C PHE A 21 4.22 19.73 0.29
N GLU A 22 5.42 19.20 0.04
CA GLU A 22 5.64 17.89 -0.59
C GLU A 22 5.02 16.74 0.20
N GLU A 23 5.05 16.83 1.53
CA GLU A 23 4.41 15.85 2.39
C GLU A 23 3.62 16.59 3.49
N SER A 24 2.68 15.88 4.11
CA SER A 24 1.88 16.44 5.18
C SER A 24 2.74 16.93 6.34
N ARG A 25 2.37 18.07 6.93
CA ARG A 25 3.03 18.67 8.10
C ARG A 25 2.05 18.83 9.25
N ASP A 26 2.51 18.61 10.48
CA ASP A 26 1.72 18.83 11.70
C ASP A 26 1.81 20.30 12.15
N ILE A 27 1.14 21.19 11.43
CA ILE A 27 1.22 22.64 11.66
C ILE A 27 0.45 23.00 12.94
N ARG A 28 1.11 23.69 13.87
CA ARG A 28 0.55 24.06 15.18
C ARG A 28 0.23 25.55 15.29
N GLU A 29 1.01 26.39 14.62
CA GLU A 29 0.91 27.85 14.77
C GLU A 29 1.23 28.59 13.46
N VAL A 30 0.48 29.65 13.20
CA VAL A 30 0.71 30.60 12.11
C VAL A 30 0.95 31.99 12.71
N VAL A 31 2.10 32.59 12.42
CA VAL A 31 2.45 33.94 12.87
C VAL A 31 2.46 34.87 11.67
N VAL A 32 1.71 35.97 11.75
CA VAL A 32 1.54 36.91 10.64
C VAL A 32 1.87 38.32 11.13
N GLN A 33 2.84 38.96 10.49
CA GLN A 33 3.15 40.36 10.71
C GLN A 33 2.53 41.20 9.59
N PHE A 34 1.79 42.24 9.97
CA PHE A 34 1.18 43.20 9.06
C PHE A 34 2.00 44.49 8.98
N ARG A 35 1.86 45.22 7.87
CA ARG A 35 2.49 46.53 7.65
C ARG A 35 1.95 47.57 8.64
N ASP A 36 0.62 47.62 8.77
CA ASP A 36 -0.07 48.61 9.60
C ASP A 36 -0.81 47.98 10.76
N THR A 37 -2.06 47.57 10.56
CA THR A 37 -2.90 47.02 11.65
C THR A 37 -3.35 45.61 11.31
N VAL A 38 -3.44 44.76 12.32
CA VAL A 38 -3.99 43.41 12.18
C VAL A 38 -5.48 43.51 11.80
N PRO A 39 -5.92 42.90 10.69
CA PRO A 39 -7.32 42.93 10.30
C PRO A 39 -8.20 42.21 11.32
N ARG A 40 -9.44 42.71 11.48
CA ARG A 40 -10.43 42.06 12.35
C ARG A 40 -10.79 40.66 11.83
N GLN A 41 -11.08 40.58 10.54
CA GLN A 41 -11.39 39.33 9.84
C GLN A 41 -10.09 38.69 9.35
N MET A 42 -9.73 37.56 9.95
CA MET A 42 -8.68 36.68 9.45
C MET A 42 -8.92 35.26 9.95
N GLY A 43 -8.43 34.27 9.22
CA GLY A 43 -8.60 32.86 9.59
C GLY A 43 -7.62 31.96 8.87
N VAL A 44 -7.66 30.67 9.20
CA VAL A 44 -6.82 29.65 8.57
C VAL A 44 -7.72 28.57 8.01
N ARG A 45 -7.49 28.18 6.77
CA ARG A 45 -8.02 26.96 6.18
C ARG A 45 -6.89 25.96 5.97
N TYR A 46 -7.20 24.68 5.99
CA TYR A 46 -6.25 23.61 5.68
C TYR A 46 -6.90 22.61 4.74
N LEU A 47 -6.10 21.96 3.93
CA LEU A 47 -6.55 20.90 3.03
C LEU A 47 -6.70 19.60 3.82
N GLN A 48 -7.85 18.94 3.70
CA GLN A 48 -8.20 17.77 4.50
C GLN A 48 -8.97 16.74 3.66
N ASP A 49 -8.62 15.46 3.77
CA ASP A 49 -9.41 14.34 3.20
C ASP A 49 -9.52 13.15 4.18
N LYS A 50 -8.41 12.45 4.42
CA LYS A 50 -8.34 11.19 5.19
C LYS A 50 -7.96 11.42 6.63
N TRP A 51 -7.04 12.33 6.91
CA TRP A 51 -6.74 12.73 8.30
C TRP A 51 -7.97 13.48 8.88
N PRO A 52 -8.37 13.23 10.14
CA PRO A 52 -7.74 12.41 11.20
C PRO A 52 -8.22 10.96 11.29
N ASN A 53 -9.07 10.50 10.37
CA ASN A 53 -9.64 9.16 10.38
C ASN A 53 -8.60 8.09 10.00
N THR A 54 -7.58 8.48 9.24
CA THR A 54 -6.40 7.64 8.98
C THR A 54 -5.15 8.30 9.55
N ARG A 55 -4.37 7.52 10.30
CA ARG A 55 -3.17 7.93 11.02
C ARG A 55 -2.06 6.91 10.80
N HIS A 56 -0.94 7.34 10.22
CA HIS A 56 0.19 6.46 9.88
C HIS A 56 0.97 6.04 11.13
N GLU A 57 1.01 6.89 12.15
CA GLU A 57 1.68 6.63 13.43
C GLU A 57 1.06 5.48 14.22
N GLU A 58 -0.18 5.08 13.92
CA GLU A 58 -0.85 3.93 14.54
C GLU A 58 -0.70 2.64 13.72
N ARG A 59 0.08 2.66 12.63
CA ARG A 59 0.23 1.53 11.73
C ARG A 59 1.61 0.88 11.90
N HIS A 60 1.63 -0.45 11.94
CA HIS A 60 2.85 -1.26 12.09
C HIS A 60 3.57 -1.44 10.75
N ASP A 61 4.29 -0.40 10.32
CA ASP A 61 5.06 -0.34 9.06
C ASP A 61 6.04 -1.51 8.85
N THR A 62 6.69 -1.95 9.92
CA THR A 62 7.69 -3.02 9.92
C THR A 62 7.08 -4.42 10.06
N GLU A 63 5.94 -4.56 10.72
CA GLU A 63 5.28 -5.86 10.93
C GLU A 63 4.41 -6.26 9.73
N ASN A 64 3.80 -5.28 9.05
CA ASN A 64 2.97 -5.51 7.86
C ASN A 64 3.21 -4.44 6.79
N PRO A 65 4.41 -4.41 6.18
CA PRO A 65 4.79 -3.41 5.19
C PRO A 65 3.88 -3.45 3.95
N ALA A 66 3.39 -4.64 3.60
CA ALA A 66 2.46 -4.82 2.48
C ALA A 66 1.17 -4.05 2.72
N ALA A 67 0.52 -4.20 3.88
CA ALA A 67 -0.69 -3.43 4.19
C ALA A 67 -0.39 -1.95 4.44
N PHE A 68 0.74 -1.62 5.07
CA PHE A 68 1.14 -0.25 5.35
C PHE A 68 1.22 0.60 4.07
N GLY A 69 1.81 0.07 3.00
CA GLY A 69 1.90 0.77 1.71
C GLY A 69 0.56 1.06 1.01
N TRP A 70 -0.53 0.42 1.45
CA TRP A 70 -1.89 0.65 0.94
C TRP A 70 -2.76 1.47 1.90
N VAL A 71 -2.20 2.01 2.98
CA VAL A 71 -2.94 2.87 3.90
C VAL A 71 -3.30 4.18 3.19
N GLU A 72 -4.58 4.54 3.26
CA GLU A 72 -5.07 5.80 2.68
C GLU A 72 -4.35 7.00 3.29
N THR A 73 -4.02 7.99 2.47
CA THR A 73 -3.34 9.21 2.93
C THR A 73 -3.88 10.43 2.20
N ASP A 74 -3.70 11.61 2.78
CA ASP A 74 -4.06 12.87 2.13
C ASP A 74 -3.14 13.08 0.93
N ASP A 75 -3.69 13.64 -0.15
CA ASP A 75 -2.94 13.99 -1.36
C ASP A 75 -3.31 15.41 -1.85
N TRP A 76 -2.60 15.87 -2.88
CA TRP A 76 -2.78 17.20 -3.46
C TRP A 76 -4.07 17.40 -4.27
N PHE A 77 -4.78 16.33 -4.61
CA PHE A 77 -5.83 16.35 -5.64
C PHE A 77 -7.23 16.12 -5.06
N ASN A 78 -7.34 15.29 -4.03
CA ASN A 78 -8.60 14.83 -3.46
C ASN A 78 -9.04 15.61 -2.21
N GLY A 79 -8.16 16.46 -1.69
CA GLY A 79 -8.40 17.27 -0.50
C GLY A 79 -9.48 18.35 -0.63
N LYS A 80 -10.14 18.67 0.48
CA LYS A 80 -11.10 19.78 0.59
C LYS A 80 -10.60 20.83 1.58
N TRP A 81 -10.74 22.11 1.21
CA TRP A 81 -10.43 23.22 2.11
C TRP A 81 -11.42 23.26 3.28
N ARG A 82 -10.90 23.09 4.50
CA ARG A 82 -11.67 23.16 5.75
C ARG A 82 -11.25 24.38 6.57
N GLN A 83 -12.23 25.07 7.15
CA GLN A 83 -11.99 26.20 8.05
C GLN A 83 -11.56 25.70 9.42
N ALA A 84 -10.33 26.03 9.83
CA ALA A 84 -9.85 25.70 11.17
C ALA A 84 -10.43 26.65 12.22
N LYS A 85 -10.66 26.12 13.43
CA LYS A 85 -10.87 26.93 14.62
C LYS A 85 -9.53 27.31 15.23
N VAL A 86 -9.31 28.61 15.42
CA VAL A 86 -8.06 29.16 15.95
C VAL A 86 -8.31 30.12 17.11
N HIS A 87 -7.38 30.18 18.04
CA HIS A 87 -7.20 31.30 18.96
C HIS A 87 -6.32 32.35 18.28
N LYS A 88 -6.82 33.59 18.20
CA LYS A 88 -6.07 34.74 17.68
C LYS A 88 -5.56 35.58 18.85
N GLU A 89 -4.25 35.71 18.95
CA GLU A 89 -3.57 36.64 19.84
C GLU A 89 -2.97 37.78 19.00
N VAL A 90 -3.14 39.04 19.44
CA VAL A 90 -2.63 40.20 18.71
C VAL A 90 -1.67 40.97 19.61
N ASN A 91 -0.46 41.20 19.13
CA ASN A 91 0.54 42.03 19.78
C ASN A 91 1.09 43.05 18.78
N GLY A 92 0.66 44.31 18.93
CA GLY A 92 0.97 45.39 17.99
C GLY A 92 0.50 45.08 16.57
N LYS A 93 1.46 44.90 15.65
CA LYS A 93 1.21 44.60 14.23
C LYS A 93 1.29 43.10 13.89
N THR A 94 1.41 42.25 14.91
CA THR A 94 1.57 40.80 14.74
C THR A 94 0.35 40.07 15.27
N ALA A 95 -0.14 39.11 14.49
CA ALA A 95 -1.15 38.17 14.92
C ALA A 95 -0.55 36.76 15.01
N THR A 96 -0.81 36.07 16.10
CA THR A 96 -0.49 34.66 16.28
C THR A 96 -1.79 33.87 16.28
N LEU A 97 -1.90 32.89 15.38
CA LEU A 97 -3.03 32.00 15.23
C LEU A 97 -2.61 30.60 15.70
N ARG A 98 -3.15 30.16 16.83
CA ARG A 98 -2.96 28.79 17.35
C ARG A 98 -4.21 27.98 17.10
N PHE A 99 -4.09 26.75 16.63
CA PHE A 99 -5.26 25.90 16.47
C PHE A 99 -5.89 25.57 17.82
N ARG A 100 -7.22 25.53 17.84
CA ARG A 100 -7.95 24.88 18.93
C ARG A 100 -7.84 23.36 18.76
N GLY A 101 -8.19 22.63 19.81
CA GLY A 101 -8.42 21.19 19.72
C GLY A 101 -9.24 20.81 18.47
N LEU A 102 -8.82 19.75 17.79
CA LEU A 102 -9.37 19.29 16.51
C LEU A 102 -10.88 19.06 16.54
N LEU A 103 -11.44 18.65 17.68
CA LEU A 103 -12.88 18.42 17.84
C LEU A 103 -13.71 19.68 17.53
N ALA A 104 -13.14 20.87 17.74
CA ALA A 104 -13.80 22.13 17.42
C ALA A 104 -14.05 22.34 15.91
N ASP A 105 -13.35 21.61 15.05
CA ASP A 105 -13.52 21.68 13.59
C ASP A 105 -14.70 20.82 13.08
N GLY A 106 -15.31 20.00 13.95
CA GLY A 106 -16.51 19.22 13.63
C GLY A 106 -16.31 18.23 12.48
N ILE A 107 -15.15 17.56 12.42
CA ILE A 107 -14.89 16.51 11.43
C ILE A 107 -15.58 15.22 11.88
N GLU A 108 -16.38 14.64 11.00
CA GLU A 108 -17.06 13.37 11.27
C GLU A 108 -16.05 12.22 11.35
N GLY A 109 -16.24 11.33 12.34
CA GLY A 109 -15.37 10.19 12.59
C GLY A 109 -14.19 10.46 13.52
N THR A 110 -13.88 11.73 13.83
CA THR A 110 -12.77 12.06 14.74
C THR A 110 -12.99 11.44 16.13
N PRO A 111 -12.06 10.60 16.63
CA PRO A 111 -12.15 10.04 17.96
C PRO A 111 -12.14 11.12 19.06
N LYS A 112 -12.93 10.91 20.12
CA LYS A 112 -13.09 11.90 21.22
C LYS A 112 -11.80 12.15 22.01
N ASP A 113 -10.89 11.19 22.00
CA ASP A 113 -9.57 11.24 22.62
C ASP A 113 -8.50 11.85 21.70
N TYR A 114 -8.82 12.15 20.44
CA TYR A 114 -7.91 12.75 19.47
C TYR A 114 -8.17 14.25 19.26
N ASP A 115 -8.12 15.03 20.34
CA ASP A 115 -8.36 16.48 20.34
C ASP A 115 -7.07 17.30 20.21
N VAL A 116 -6.30 17.07 19.13
CA VAL A 116 -4.97 17.67 18.94
C VAL A 116 -5.01 19.17 18.58
N GLU A 117 -3.99 19.92 19.00
CA GLU A 117 -3.84 21.37 18.73
C GLU A 117 -3.00 21.67 17.47
N PHE A 118 -2.85 20.72 16.57
CA PHE A 118 -2.23 20.91 15.25
C PHE A 118 -3.21 20.50 14.15
N ARG A 119 -2.87 20.84 12.90
CA ARG A 119 -3.53 20.31 11.70
C ARG A 119 -2.49 19.61 10.86
N ARG A 120 -2.66 18.30 10.66
CA ARG A 120 -1.88 17.56 9.67
C ARG A 120 -2.43 17.90 8.30
N THR A 121 -1.61 18.51 7.46
CA THR A 121 -2.06 18.92 6.12
C THR A 121 -0.89 19.07 5.16
N MET A 122 -1.15 18.84 3.87
CA MET A 122 -0.23 19.19 2.79
C MET A 122 -0.35 20.66 2.37
N ALA A 123 -1.44 21.35 2.73
CA ALA A 123 -1.62 22.73 2.34
C ALA A 123 -2.41 23.57 3.35
N LEU A 124 -1.93 24.78 3.58
CA LEU A 124 -2.55 25.76 4.47
C LEU A 124 -2.89 27.03 3.71
N HIS A 125 -4.07 27.60 3.95
CA HIS A 125 -4.51 28.84 3.35
C HIS A 125 -4.81 29.88 4.46
N LEU A 126 -3.97 30.91 4.55
CA LEU A 126 -4.21 32.07 5.42
C LEU A 126 -5.24 33.00 4.77
N VAL A 127 -6.39 33.20 5.40
CA VAL A 127 -7.44 34.08 4.87
C VAL A 127 -7.29 35.46 5.50
N VAL A 128 -6.98 36.46 4.68
CA VAL A 128 -6.93 37.89 5.05
C VAL A 128 -7.65 38.74 4.00
N PRO A 129 -8.23 39.90 4.36
CA PRO A 129 -8.99 40.73 3.43
C PRO A 129 -8.11 41.43 2.40
N ASP A 130 -6.87 41.76 2.76
CA ASP A 130 -5.92 42.44 1.86
C ASP A 130 -4.51 41.86 2.07
N TRP A 131 -4.06 41.14 1.05
CA TRP A 131 -2.75 40.52 1.00
C TRP A 131 -1.59 41.52 0.93
N SER A 132 -1.83 42.75 0.42
CA SER A 132 -0.79 43.78 0.32
C SER A 132 -0.32 44.26 1.71
N GLN A 133 -1.13 44.05 2.75
CA GLN A 133 -0.82 44.39 4.14
C GLN A 133 0.04 43.33 4.85
N VAL A 134 0.16 42.13 4.30
CA VAL A 134 0.98 41.08 4.91
C VAL A 134 2.45 41.38 4.64
N ARG A 135 3.23 41.52 5.71
CA ARG A 135 4.67 41.82 5.65
C ARG A 135 5.51 40.55 5.75
N LYS A 136 5.16 39.67 6.68
CA LYS A 136 5.89 38.44 6.96
C LYS A 136 4.96 37.39 7.51
N ILE A 137 5.23 36.13 7.19
CA ILE A 137 4.54 34.97 7.73
C ILE A 137 5.60 34.03 8.30
N GLY A 138 5.25 33.33 9.37
CA GLY A 138 5.97 32.16 9.87
C GLY A 138 4.99 31.02 10.12
N LEU A 139 5.39 29.81 9.76
CA LEU A 139 4.65 28.58 10.01
C LEU A 139 5.45 27.70 10.95
N HIS A 140 4.80 27.17 11.98
CA HIS A 140 5.48 26.37 13.01
C HIS A 140 4.74 25.05 13.23
N THR A 141 5.48 23.96 13.31
CA THR A 141 4.93 22.61 13.51
C THR A 141 4.91 22.19 14.97
N ALA A 142 4.40 21.00 15.24
CA ALA A 142 4.46 20.37 16.56
C ALA A 142 5.88 19.90 16.94
N SER A 143 6.80 19.77 15.97
CA SER A 143 8.16 19.29 16.18
C SER A 143 9.04 20.33 16.87
N ALA A 144 9.89 19.86 17.80
CA ALA A 144 10.68 20.76 18.63
C ALA A 144 11.89 21.30 17.86
N PRO A 145 12.12 22.63 17.85
CA PRO A 145 13.31 23.19 17.22
C PRO A 145 14.57 22.78 17.98
N THR A 146 15.60 22.39 17.24
CA THR A 146 16.91 22.02 17.78
C THR A 146 18.04 22.59 16.92
N THR A 147 19.26 22.44 17.40
CA THR A 147 20.47 22.83 16.69
C THR A 147 21.54 21.79 16.91
N HIS A 148 22.11 21.29 15.81
CA HIS A 148 23.27 20.42 15.86
C HIS A 148 24.49 21.14 15.31
N LEU A 149 25.63 20.82 15.90
CA LEU A 149 26.93 21.18 15.37
C LEU A 149 27.54 19.91 14.80
N LEU A 150 27.83 19.90 13.51
CA LEU A 150 28.39 18.76 12.80
C LEU A 150 29.89 18.95 12.65
N ARG A 151 30.68 17.92 12.93
CA ARG A 151 32.10 17.84 12.59
C ARG A 151 32.24 17.19 11.22
N ILE A 152 32.80 17.95 10.27
CA ILE A 152 33.07 17.48 8.92
C ILE A 152 34.57 17.26 8.76
N GLU A 153 34.96 16.02 8.54
CA GLU A 153 36.33 15.63 8.21
C GLU A 153 36.40 15.30 6.73
N LEU A 154 37.15 16.11 5.98
CA LEU A 154 37.46 15.85 4.59
C LEU A 154 38.72 14.99 4.51
N ASP A 155 38.96 14.42 3.34
CA ASP A 155 40.10 13.55 3.08
C ASP A 155 40.09 12.22 3.87
N ALA A 156 38.91 11.80 4.32
CA ALA A 156 38.69 10.57 5.05
C ALA A 156 38.90 9.35 4.15
N GLY A 157 40.13 8.82 4.15
CA GLY A 157 40.53 7.63 3.38
C GLY A 157 41.04 7.94 1.98
N LYS A 158 40.51 8.98 1.32
CA LYS A 158 41.02 9.53 0.06
C LYS A 158 40.77 11.03 -0.02
N ARG A 159 41.50 11.74 -0.89
CA ARG A 159 41.33 13.19 -1.09
C ARG A 159 39.94 13.52 -1.63
N THR A 160 39.22 14.42 -0.95
CA THR A 160 37.97 15.01 -1.46
C THR A 160 38.26 15.88 -2.68
N GLN A 161 37.55 15.63 -3.78
CA GLN A 161 37.75 16.35 -5.04
C GLN A 161 37.01 17.70 -5.03
N GLY A 162 37.34 18.55 -6.00
CA GLY A 162 36.74 19.88 -6.14
C GLY A 162 37.48 21.00 -5.42
N GLU A 163 37.01 22.21 -5.67
CA GLU A 163 37.53 23.47 -5.13
C GLU A 163 36.64 24.02 -4.01
N LYS A 164 35.37 23.65 -3.99
CA LYS A 164 34.38 24.14 -3.03
C LYS A 164 33.34 23.07 -2.66
N LEU A 165 32.72 23.28 -1.51
CA LEU A 165 31.53 22.56 -1.05
C LEU A 165 30.45 23.57 -0.73
N ARG A 166 29.24 23.37 -1.24
CA ARG A 166 28.05 24.12 -0.84
C ARG A 166 27.09 23.21 -0.08
N PHE A 167 26.27 23.79 0.79
CA PHE A 167 25.34 23.05 1.64
C PHE A 167 23.92 23.60 1.48
N SER A 168 22.95 22.72 1.39
CA SER A 168 21.53 23.05 1.48
C SER A 168 20.87 22.16 2.53
N GLY A 169 19.72 22.61 3.05
CA GLY A 169 18.93 21.83 3.99
C GLY A 169 17.50 21.67 3.50
N TYR A 170 16.93 20.48 3.72
CA TYR A 170 15.50 20.22 3.58
C TYR A 170 14.93 20.03 4.99
N ASN A 171 13.90 20.81 5.36
CA ASN A 171 13.46 20.97 6.76
C ASN A 171 14.59 21.33 7.74
N ALA A 172 15.69 21.88 7.22
CA ALA A 172 16.88 22.25 7.97
C ALA A 172 17.45 23.55 7.41
N ARG A 173 18.04 24.37 8.28
CA ARG A 173 18.68 25.64 7.94
C ARG A 173 20.16 25.57 8.29
N ILE A 174 21.00 25.86 7.31
CA ILE A 174 22.44 26.06 7.53
C ILE A 174 22.62 27.40 8.23
N ALA A 175 22.97 27.37 9.51
CA ALA A 175 23.10 28.54 10.37
C ALA A 175 24.52 29.13 10.37
N GLY A 176 25.49 28.39 9.83
CA GLY A 176 26.84 28.87 9.59
C GLY A 176 27.86 27.74 9.55
N SER A 177 29.06 28.06 9.10
CA SER A 177 30.22 27.16 9.13
C SER A 177 31.40 27.84 9.83
N SER A 178 32.25 27.06 10.48
CA SER A 178 33.50 27.56 11.06
C SER A 178 34.68 26.67 10.68
N SER A 179 35.77 27.33 10.26
CA SER A 179 37.00 26.67 9.86
C SER A 179 37.69 26.03 11.08
N LEU A 180 38.07 24.76 10.99
CA LEU A 180 38.92 24.10 12.00
C LEU A 180 40.36 23.96 11.49
N SER A 181 40.54 23.34 10.32
CA SER A 181 41.85 23.13 9.73
C SER A 181 41.74 23.06 8.22
N GLY A 182 42.51 23.85 7.47
CA GLY A 182 42.72 23.63 6.02
C GLY A 182 41.52 23.80 5.07
N ALA A 183 40.34 24.12 5.59
CA ALA A 183 39.14 24.49 4.86
C ALA A 183 38.72 25.90 5.34
N ALA A 184 38.38 26.78 4.41
CA ALA A 184 38.00 28.16 4.74
C ALA A 184 36.51 28.37 4.48
N ALA A 185 35.75 28.65 5.54
CA ALA A 185 34.36 29.08 5.42
C ALA A 185 34.27 30.32 4.52
N PHE A 186 33.39 30.28 3.53
CA PHE A 186 33.13 31.35 2.58
C PHE A 186 31.62 31.61 2.53
N GLY A 187 31.10 32.39 3.47
CA GLY A 187 29.66 32.56 3.66
C GLY A 187 29.08 31.58 4.69
N LEU A 188 27.75 31.47 4.73
CA LEU A 188 27.06 30.61 5.71
C LEU A 188 27.05 29.14 5.29
N ASP A 189 27.00 28.90 3.98
CA ASP A 189 26.63 27.66 3.32
C ASP A 189 27.66 27.19 2.27
N GLU A 190 28.84 27.82 2.21
CA GLU A 190 29.92 27.42 1.32
C GLU A 190 31.27 27.36 2.07
N VAL A 191 32.08 26.38 1.71
CA VAL A 191 33.46 26.21 2.19
C VAL A 191 34.40 26.00 1.00
N LYS A 192 35.48 26.79 0.94
CA LYS A 192 36.55 26.59 -0.03
C LYS A 192 37.53 25.52 0.45
N LEU A 193 37.81 24.59 -0.44
CA LEU A 193 38.69 23.47 -0.20
C LEU A 193 40.15 23.90 -0.38
N GLY A 194 40.85 24.13 0.73
CA GLY A 194 42.26 24.53 0.70
C GLY A 194 43.23 23.42 0.27
N LYS A 195 44.52 23.76 0.19
CA LYS A 195 45.62 22.81 -0.13
C LYS A 195 46.23 22.13 1.10
N SER A 196 45.66 22.32 2.29
CA SER A 196 46.16 21.72 3.53
C SER A 196 46.11 20.19 3.47
N LYS A 197 47.04 19.54 4.19
CA LYS A 197 47.09 18.08 4.37
C LYS A 197 45.92 17.53 5.18
N LYS A 198 45.36 18.34 6.08
CA LYS A 198 44.14 18.02 6.83
C LYS A 198 43.13 19.13 6.61
N ARG A 199 41.90 18.73 6.26
CA ARG A 199 40.80 19.64 5.95
C ARG A 199 39.59 19.26 6.78
N SER A 200 39.14 20.16 7.64
CA SER A 200 37.97 19.97 8.48
C SER A 200 37.33 21.30 8.86
N PHE A 201 36.04 21.26 9.11
CA PHE A 201 35.24 22.40 9.52
C PHE A 201 34.05 21.94 10.37
N LEU A 202 33.42 22.88 11.06
CA LEU A 202 32.16 22.64 11.75
C LEU A 202 31.03 23.25 10.92
N LEU A 203 29.90 22.57 10.87
CA LEU A 203 28.67 23.04 10.23
C LEU A 203 27.56 23.12 11.29
N LYS A 204 27.03 24.33 11.52
CA LYS A 204 25.92 24.54 12.43
C LYS A 204 24.61 24.43 11.66
N VAL A 205 23.75 23.50 12.08
CA VAL A 205 22.48 23.19 11.41
C VAL A 205 21.35 23.34 12.41
N GLU A 206 20.39 24.20 12.08
CA GLU A 206 19.14 24.35 12.83
C GLU A 206 18.07 23.52 12.14
N HIS A 207 17.34 22.71 12.89
CA HIS A 207 16.31 21.83 12.34
C HIS A 207 15.29 21.47 13.42
N MET A 208 14.43 20.49 13.16
CA MET A 208 13.39 20.04 14.07
C MET A 208 13.63 18.58 14.49
N VAL A 209 13.32 18.25 15.74
CA VAL A 209 13.21 16.86 16.19
C VAL A 209 11.78 16.39 15.85
N PRO A 210 11.59 15.47 14.89
CA PRO A 210 10.27 15.00 14.50
C PRO A 210 9.50 14.45 15.70
N THR A 211 8.21 14.81 15.83
CA THR A 211 7.34 14.23 16.88
C THR A 211 7.09 12.74 16.67
N HIS A 212 7.13 12.30 15.40
CA HIS A 212 7.11 10.91 14.96
C HIS A 212 7.58 10.83 13.51
N ARG A 213 7.88 9.62 13.04
CA ARG A 213 8.43 9.31 11.70
C ARG A 213 7.64 9.88 10.50
N TYR A 214 6.35 10.14 10.67
CA TYR A 214 5.41 10.50 9.59
C TYR A 214 4.89 11.93 9.68
N CYS A 215 5.50 12.79 10.50
CA CYS A 215 5.07 14.19 10.64
C CYS A 215 5.65 15.12 9.56
N GLY A 216 6.54 14.58 8.70
CA GLY A 216 7.13 15.31 7.58
C GLY A 216 8.25 16.30 7.96
N ASP A 217 8.70 16.30 9.22
CA ASP A 217 9.66 17.31 9.71
C ASP A 217 11.12 16.82 9.76
N ALA A 218 11.41 15.66 9.16
CA ALA A 218 12.77 15.10 9.13
C ALA A 218 13.74 16.06 8.41
N GLY A 219 14.78 16.48 9.13
CA GLY A 219 15.81 17.37 8.61
C GLY A 219 16.87 16.61 7.81
N LEU A 220 17.10 17.04 6.57
CA LEU A 220 18.16 16.52 5.70
C LEU A 220 19.18 17.62 5.40
N VAL A 221 20.43 17.22 5.24
CA VAL A 221 21.51 18.11 4.79
C VAL A 221 22.12 17.54 3.52
N GLU A 222 22.17 18.37 2.50
CA GLU A 222 22.70 18.05 1.19
C GLU A 222 24.02 18.80 0.96
N PHE A 223 25.00 18.09 0.44
CA PHE A 223 26.35 18.55 0.14
C PHE A 223 26.52 18.57 -1.38
N HIS A 224 26.81 19.74 -1.92
CA HIS A 224 27.05 19.97 -3.35
C HIS A 224 28.56 20.10 -3.57
N LEU A 225 29.15 19.06 -4.15
CA LEU A 225 30.49 19.11 -4.71
C LEU A 225 30.44 19.73 -6.12
N ASP A 226 31.61 19.97 -6.72
CA ASP A 226 31.66 20.48 -8.09
C ASP A 226 31.18 19.46 -9.14
N HIS A 227 31.21 18.16 -8.81
CA HIS A 227 30.93 17.06 -9.72
C HIS A 227 29.91 16.03 -9.20
N ASP A 228 29.45 16.18 -7.95
CA ASP A 228 28.53 15.23 -7.31
C ASP A 228 27.72 15.91 -6.19
N THR A 229 26.66 15.26 -5.74
CA THR A 229 25.83 15.68 -4.62
C THR A 229 25.45 14.48 -3.77
N PHE A 230 25.50 14.63 -2.45
CA PHE A 230 24.98 13.61 -1.53
C PHE A 230 24.19 14.24 -0.40
N THR A 231 23.24 13.47 0.14
CA THR A 231 22.34 13.91 1.20
C THR A 231 22.33 12.90 2.32
N PHE A 232 22.26 13.35 3.57
CA PHE A 232 22.05 12.49 4.73
C PHE A 232 20.96 13.04 5.66
N SER A 233 20.38 12.13 6.44
CA SER A 233 19.38 12.46 7.46
C SER A 233 20.04 12.84 8.78
N LEU A 234 19.60 13.94 9.37
CA LEU A 234 20.02 14.35 10.72
C LEU A 234 19.47 13.42 11.80
N GLU A 235 18.31 12.81 11.56
CA GLU A 235 17.72 11.80 12.45
C GLU A 235 18.56 10.52 12.43
N ALA A 236 18.87 9.99 11.24
CA ALA A 236 19.72 8.81 11.11
C ALA A 236 21.14 9.06 11.66
N LEU A 237 21.70 10.25 11.46
CA LEU A 237 23.00 10.62 12.04
C LEU A 237 22.96 10.60 13.58
N ALA A 238 21.85 11.04 14.19
CA ALA A 238 21.68 11.03 15.64
C ALA A 238 21.43 9.62 16.21
N GLU A 239 20.69 8.77 15.48
CA GLU A 239 20.31 7.43 15.93
C GLU A 239 21.38 6.37 15.63
N GLU A 240 21.97 6.40 14.44
CA GLU A 240 22.90 5.38 13.94
C GLU A 240 24.38 5.77 14.10
N GLY A 241 24.65 7.07 14.32
CA GLY A 241 25.97 7.64 14.47
C GLY A 241 26.61 8.10 13.15
N PRO A 242 27.94 8.29 13.12
CA PRO A 242 28.63 8.97 12.02
C PRO A 242 28.43 8.31 10.65
N VAL A 243 28.46 9.15 9.61
CA VAL A 243 28.29 8.72 8.21
C VAL A 243 29.58 8.98 7.43
N TRP A 244 29.96 8.06 6.56
CA TRP A 244 31.13 8.20 5.68
C TRP A 244 30.74 8.02 4.21
N TYR A 245 30.94 9.07 3.43
CA TYR A 245 30.89 9.00 1.98
C TYR A 245 32.28 8.64 1.44
N ALA A 246 32.49 7.35 1.20
CA ALA A 246 33.80 6.79 0.86
C ALA A 246 34.33 7.30 -0.49
N GLU A 247 33.44 7.48 -1.45
CA GLU A 247 33.73 7.91 -2.81
C GLU A 247 34.11 9.38 -2.90
N GLU A 248 33.93 10.19 -1.85
CA GLU A 248 34.48 11.56 -1.80
C GLU A 248 35.34 11.82 -0.56
N GLY A 249 35.56 10.80 0.26
CA GLY A 249 36.35 10.91 1.48
C GLY A 249 35.80 11.95 2.44
N ILE A 250 34.46 12.00 2.60
CA ILE A 250 33.79 12.94 3.51
C ILE A 250 33.22 12.14 4.68
N PHE A 251 33.68 12.46 5.89
CA PHE A 251 33.19 11.88 7.13
C PHE A 251 32.42 12.93 7.93
N VAL A 252 31.20 12.59 8.33
CA VAL A 252 30.27 13.47 9.04
C VAL A 252 29.93 12.85 10.37
N ALA A 253 30.13 13.60 11.45
CA ALA A 253 29.73 13.20 12.79
C ALA A 253 29.06 14.38 13.51
N LEU A 254 28.32 14.11 14.59
CA LEU A 254 28.01 15.16 15.56
C LEU A 254 29.32 15.65 16.20
N ALA A 255 29.40 16.94 16.52
CA ALA A 255 30.64 17.53 17.03
C ALA A 255 31.04 16.96 18.41
N ASP A 256 30.05 16.54 19.21
CA ASP A 256 30.21 15.89 20.51
C ASP A 256 30.40 14.36 20.42
N ASP A 257 30.21 13.75 19.24
CA ASP A 257 30.54 12.35 19.01
C ASP A 257 32.08 12.17 18.97
N PRO A 258 32.68 11.43 19.91
CA PRO A 258 34.14 11.26 19.95
C PRO A 258 34.68 10.35 18.84
N THR A 259 33.82 9.64 18.10
CA THR A 259 34.21 8.64 17.11
C THR A 259 35.03 9.27 15.99
N THR A 260 36.29 8.87 15.89
CA THR A 260 37.18 9.29 14.81
C THR A 260 36.93 8.49 13.54
N PHE A 261 37.28 9.04 12.37
CA PHE A 261 37.23 8.29 11.11
C PHE A 261 38.02 6.96 11.18
N ALA A 262 39.16 6.93 11.88
CA ALA A 262 39.96 5.71 12.02
C ALA A 262 39.22 4.61 12.79
N GLU A 263 38.51 4.97 13.87
CA GLU A 263 37.71 4.04 14.66
C GLU A 263 36.47 3.57 13.90
N TYR A 264 35.79 4.50 13.22
CA TYR A 264 34.67 4.19 12.33
C TYR A 264 35.10 3.18 11.25
N ARG A 265 36.19 3.46 10.54
CA ARG A 265 36.72 2.58 9.50
C ARG A 265 37.14 1.22 10.06
N ARG A 266 37.68 1.15 11.27
CA ARG A 266 38.01 -0.13 11.93
C ARG A 266 36.75 -0.93 12.25
N LYS A 267 35.69 -0.28 12.75
CA LYS A 267 34.40 -0.91 13.04
C LYS A 267 33.75 -1.47 11.76
N GLN A 268 33.79 -0.72 10.67
CA GLN A 268 33.17 -1.11 9.40
C GLN A 268 34.05 -2.01 8.52
N GLY A 269 35.37 -1.97 8.69
CA GLY A 269 36.35 -2.64 7.82
C GLY A 269 36.31 -4.17 7.85
N ALA A 270 35.58 -4.77 8.80
CA ALA A 270 35.28 -6.20 8.80
C ALA A 270 34.13 -6.59 7.84
N GLY A 271 33.35 -5.61 7.37
CA GLY A 271 32.19 -5.83 6.49
C GLY A 271 32.51 -5.69 5.01
N GLN A 272 31.83 -6.47 4.18
CA GLN A 272 31.80 -6.24 2.73
C GLN A 272 30.75 -5.16 2.39
N THR A 273 31.08 -4.24 1.48
CA THR A 273 30.10 -3.29 0.90
C THR A 273 29.02 -4.05 0.13
N ILE A 274 27.85 -3.43 -0.13
CA ILE A 274 26.81 -4.04 -0.96
C ILE A 274 27.39 -4.45 -2.33
N ASN A 275 28.17 -3.56 -2.96
CA ASN A 275 28.82 -3.84 -4.24
C ASN A 275 29.82 -5.01 -4.15
N GLN A 276 30.60 -5.12 -3.08
CA GLN A 276 31.49 -6.27 -2.87
C GLN A 276 30.73 -7.57 -2.64
N ARG A 277 29.62 -7.52 -1.88
CA ARG A 277 28.73 -8.68 -1.69
C ARG A 277 28.07 -9.10 -3.00
N VAL A 278 27.68 -8.15 -3.83
CA VAL A 278 27.08 -8.40 -5.16
C VAL A 278 28.13 -8.95 -6.12
N ALA A 279 29.31 -8.34 -6.22
CA ALA A 279 30.40 -8.79 -7.10
C ALA A 279 30.98 -10.15 -6.68
N GLY A 280 31.01 -10.44 -5.38
CA GLY A 280 31.42 -11.73 -4.84
C GLY A 280 30.37 -12.83 -5.02
N ARG A 281 29.14 -12.49 -5.41
CA ARG A 281 28.14 -13.49 -5.79
C ARG A 281 28.36 -13.89 -7.25
N PRO A 282 28.33 -15.19 -7.58
CA PRO A 282 28.37 -15.62 -8.98
C PRO A 282 27.22 -14.96 -9.74
N GLU A 283 27.50 -14.48 -10.96
CA GLU A 283 26.50 -13.90 -11.84
C GLU A 283 25.28 -14.83 -11.91
N HIS A 284 24.11 -14.27 -11.63
CA HIS A 284 22.90 -15.06 -11.61
C HIS A 284 22.52 -15.35 -13.06
N SER A 285 22.78 -16.57 -13.54
CA SER A 285 22.33 -16.96 -14.87
C SER A 285 20.80 -16.82 -14.95
N TYR A 286 20.28 -16.47 -16.13
CA TYR A 286 18.82 -16.44 -16.34
C TYR A 286 18.15 -17.73 -15.86
N ALA A 287 18.76 -18.89 -16.13
CA ALA A 287 18.25 -20.18 -15.66
C ALA A 287 18.19 -20.28 -14.13
N ARG A 288 19.22 -19.80 -13.40
CA ARG A 288 19.22 -19.82 -11.93
C ARG A 288 18.26 -18.79 -11.33
N ALA A 289 18.10 -17.63 -11.97
CA ALA A 289 17.08 -16.65 -11.62
C ALA A 289 15.68 -17.23 -11.83
N PHE A 290 15.41 -17.83 -12.98
CA PHE A 290 14.14 -18.43 -13.33
C PHE A 290 13.78 -19.62 -12.43
N LEU A 291 14.73 -20.52 -12.18
CA LEU A 291 14.54 -21.69 -11.30
C LEU A 291 14.58 -21.35 -9.81
N GLY A 292 15.21 -20.23 -9.45
CA GLY A 292 15.28 -19.71 -8.08
C GLY A 292 14.11 -18.81 -7.70
N GLN A 293 13.26 -18.42 -8.66
CA GLN A 293 11.98 -17.81 -8.35
C GLN A 293 11.17 -18.80 -7.51
N PRO A 294 10.44 -18.33 -6.47
CA PRO A 294 9.43 -19.15 -5.84
C PRO A 294 8.56 -19.74 -6.94
N ARG A 295 8.35 -21.06 -6.92
CA ARG A 295 7.45 -21.67 -7.90
C ARG A 295 6.12 -20.93 -7.82
N PRO A 296 5.49 -20.59 -8.97
CA PRO A 296 4.21 -19.91 -8.97
C PRO A 296 3.27 -20.66 -8.03
N HIS A 297 2.91 -20.01 -6.93
CA HIS A 297 1.95 -20.55 -5.98
C HIS A 297 0.62 -20.64 -6.70
N ALA A 298 -0.14 -21.69 -6.41
CA ALA A 298 -1.42 -21.87 -7.03
C ALA A 298 -2.37 -20.79 -6.48
N VAL A 299 -2.58 -19.72 -7.26
CA VAL A 299 -3.56 -18.67 -6.97
C VAL A 299 -4.89 -18.95 -7.67
N ALA A 300 -5.97 -18.44 -7.11
CA ALA A 300 -7.27 -18.42 -7.77
C ALA A 300 -7.21 -17.67 -9.10
N TYR A 301 -7.96 -18.14 -10.09
CA TYR A 301 -8.11 -17.47 -11.38
C TYR A 301 -9.40 -16.67 -11.41
N SER A 302 -9.32 -15.38 -11.76
CA SER A 302 -10.51 -14.52 -11.84
C SER A 302 -11.17 -14.63 -13.22
N LEU A 303 -12.45 -15.01 -13.21
CA LEU A 303 -13.30 -15.18 -14.38
C LEU A 303 -14.36 -14.08 -14.39
N GLY A 304 -14.43 -13.31 -15.47
CA GLY A 304 -15.40 -12.21 -15.56
C GLY A 304 -15.49 -11.64 -16.97
N CYS A 305 -16.57 -10.90 -17.21
CA CYS A 305 -16.71 -10.08 -18.40
C CYS A 305 -16.14 -8.69 -18.15
N LYS A 306 -15.51 -8.09 -19.16
CA LYS A 306 -15.03 -6.70 -19.12
C LYS A 306 -16.16 -5.78 -18.65
N HIS A 307 -15.85 -4.83 -17.77
CA HIS A 307 -16.78 -3.86 -17.15
C HIS A 307 -17.85 -4.43 -16.19
N SER A 308 -18.00 -5.75 -16.08
CA SER A 308 -18.90 -6.32 -15.09
C SER A 308 -18.22 -6.41 -13.71
N PRO A 309 -18.90 -6.00 -12.63
CA PRO A 309 -18.43 -6.23 -11.28
C PRO A 309 -18.65 -7.70 -10.85
N GLN A 310 -19.49 -8.47 -11.57
CA GLN A 310 -19.77 -9.88 -11.25
C GLN A 310 -18.63 -10.79 -11.75
N ARG A 311 -17.64 -10.99 -10.88
CA ARG A 311 -16.45 -11.81 -11.16
C ARG A 311 -16.38 -13.01 -10.24
N PHE A 312 -16.22 -14.19 -10.83
CA PHE A 312 -16.02 -15.44 -10.12
C PHE A 312 -14.53 -15.67 -9.90
N TRP A 313 -14.18 -16.34 -8.80
CA TRP A 313 -12.83 -16.87 -8.59
C TRP A 313 -12.90 -18.39 -8.66
N LEU A 314 -12.07 -18.98 -9.50
CA LEU A 314 -11.85 -20.41 -9.54
C LEU A 314 -10.61 -20.74 -8.72
N GLU A 315 -10.80 -21.43 -7.61
CA GLU A 315 -9.74 -21.82 -6.70
C GLU A 315 -8.90 -22.97 -7.29
N PRO A 316 -7.63 -23.13 -6.87
CA PRO A 316 -6.78 -24.23 -7.35
C PRO A 316 -7.32 -25.64 -7.08
N ASN A 317 -8.14 -25.80 -6.05
CA ASN A 317 -8.84 -27.04 -5.72
C ASN A 317 -10.13 -27.23 -6.54
N GLY A 318 -10.41 -26.37 -7.53
CA GLY A 318 -11.58 -26.45 -8.39
C GLY A 318 -12.83 -25.75 -7.87
N ASP A 319 -12.85 -25.29 -6.62
CA ASP A 319 -14.01 -24.59 -6.03
C ASP A 319 -14.29 -23.27 -6.75
N LEU A 320 -15.57 -22.90 -6.85
CA LEU A 320 -16.00 -21.64 -7.46
C LEU A 320 -16.49 -20.68 -6.38
N VAL A 321 -15.95 -19.46 -6.36
CA VAL A 321 -16.28 -18.41 -5.38
C VAL A 321 -16.91 -17.21 -6.06
N LEU A 322 -17.96 -16.69 -5.45
CA LEU A 322 -18.59 -15.42 -5.81
C LEU A 322 -18.32 -14.42 -4.68
N HIS A 323 -17.50 -13.41 -4.96
CA HIS A 323 -17.09 -12.44 -3.95
C HIS A 323 -18.12 -11.32 -3.78
N LYS A 324 -18.71 -11.23 -2.58
CA LYS A 324 -19.62 -10.14 -2.22
C LYS A 324 -18.96 -8.77 -2.37
N ASP A 325 -17.69 -8.68 -1.98
CA ASP A 325 -16.88 -7.46 -2.03
C ASP A 325 -16.74 -6.88 -3.44
N ASN A 326 -16.83 -7.70 -4.48
CA ASN A 326 -16.82 -7.20 -5.86
C ASN A 326 -18.02 -6.29 -6.15
N LEU A 327 -19.13 -6.45 -5.42
CA LEU A 327 -20.35 -5.66 -5.58
C LEU A 327 -20.47 -4.58 -4.50
N THR A 328 -20.06 -4.88 -3.25
CA THR A 328 -20.33 -4.02 -2.10
C THR A 328 -19.25 -2.98 -1.80
N ARG A 329 -18.01 -3.15 -2.32
CA ARG A 329 -16.94 -2.15 -2.13
C ARG A 329 -16.92 -1.06 -3.21
N LEU A 330 -17.90 -1.06 -4.10
CA LEU A 330 -18.04 -0.03 -5.12
C LEU A 330 -18.68 1.21 -4.49
N ALA A 331 -18.18 2.40 -4.85
CA ALA A 331 -18.77 3.66 -4.37
C ALA A 331 -20.24 3.80 -4.78
N HIS A 332 -20.60 3.24 -5.94
CA HIS A 332 -21.97 3.19 -6.46
C HIS A 332 -22.31 1.74 -6.82
N PRO A 333 -22.76 0.92 -5.85
CA PRO A 333 -23.20 -0.43 -6.12
C PRO A 333 -24.49 -0.37 -6.95
N GLY A 334 -24.43 -0.78 -8.22
CA GLY A 334 -25.59 -0.81 -9.11
C GLY A 334 -26.60 -1.92 -8.72
N PRO A 335 -27.73 -2.05 -9.46
CA PRO A 335 -28.70 -3.12 -9.31
C PRO A 335 -28.12 -4.54 -9.19
N SER A 336 -26.93 -4.80 -9.76
CA SER A 336 -26.22 -6.08 -9.58
C SER A 336 -25.95 -6.45 -8.11
N ALA A 337 -25.71 -5.47 -7.23
CA ALA A 337 -25.50 -5.73 -5.81
C ALA A 337 -26.78 -6.22 -5.11
N ALA A 338 -27.95 -5.68 -5.48
CA ALA A 338 -29.24 -6.08 -4.92
C ALA A 338 -29.67 -7.50 -5.33
N ARG A 339 -29.13 -8.03 -6.42
CA ARG A 339 -29.37 -9.41 -6.88
C ARG A 339 -28.49 -10.44 -6.20
N PHE A 340 -27.51 -10.01 -5.39
CA PHE A 340 -26.61 -10.90 -4.66
C PHE A 340 -27.21 -11.31 -3.31
N LEU A 341 -27.98 -12.39 -3.34
CA LEU A 341 -28.76 -13.00 -2.27
C LEU A 341 -27.91 -14.04 -1.51
N ASN A 342 -26.85 -13.53 -0.89
CA ASN A 342 -25.95 -14.26 0.01
C ASN A 342 -25.55 -13.39 1.22
N LYS A 343 -25.38 -14.05 2.37
CA LYS A 343 -24.96 -13.36 3.60
C LYS A 343 -23.52 -12.86 3.49
N GLY A 344 -22.62 -13.71 3.00
CA GLY A 344 -21.21 -13.43 2.77
C GLY A 344 -20.80 -13.73 1.32
N ASN A 345 -19.54 -14.14 1.12
CA ASN A 345 -19.12 -14.69 -0.17
C ASN A 345 -19.83 -16.02 -0.40
N ALA A 346 -20.28 -16.28 -1.62
CA ALA A 346 -20.80 -17.60 -1.95
C ALA A 346 -19.69 -18.52 -2.45
N ARG A 347 -19.79 -19.82 -2.17
CA ARG A 347 -18.85 -20.83 -2.67
C ARG A 347 -19.54 -22.13 -3.01
N PHE A 348 -19.19 -22.68 -4.17
CA PHE A 348 -19.46 -24.06 -4.55
C PHE A 348 -18.23 -24.90 -4.23
N PHE A 349 -18.43 -25.98 -3.48
CA PHE A 349 -17.39 -26.92 -3.13
C PHE A 349 -17.56 -28.20 -3.94
N PHE A 350 -16.49 -28.63 -4.60
CA PHE A 350 -16.53 -29.82 -5.46
C PHE A 350 -15.84 -31.05 -4.87
N ASN A 351 -15.23 -30.89 -3.69
CA ASN A 351 -14.53 -31.96 -2.96
C ASN A 351 -13.35 -32.57 -3.75
N LEU A 352 -12.63 -31.74 -4.52
CA LEU A 352 -11.48 -32.14 -5.33
C LEU A 352 -10.13 -31.90 -4.63
N GLU A 353 -10.14 -31.38 -3.40
CA GLU A 353 -8.95 -31.21 -2.56
C GLU A 353 -8.24 -32.53 -2.22
N GLU A 354 -8.96 -33.66 -2.27
CA GLU A 354 -8.39 -35.00 -2.10
C GLU A 354 -7.85 -35.59 -3.41
N TRP A 355 -8.03 -34.90 -4.55
CA TRP A 355 -7.53 -35.31 -5.85
C TRP A 355 -6.15 -34.72 -6.12
N THR A 356 -5.34 -35.40 -6.92
CA THR A 356 -4.04 -34.87 -7.35
C THR A 356 -4.24 -33.94 -8.54
N GLY A 357 -3.99 -32.64 -8.37
CA GLY A 357 -3.96 -31.67 -9.47
C GLY A 357 -2.84 -32.00 -10.47
N SER A 358 -3.18 -32.11 -11.75
CA SER A 358 -2.26 -32.53 -12.82
C SER A 358 -1.88 -31.41 -13.78
N VAL A 359 -2.79 -30.46 -14.03
CA VAL A 359 -2.53 -29.36 -14.98
C VAL A 359 -3.42 -28.15 -14.70
N ARG A 360 -2.96 -26.97 -15.11
CA ARG A 360 -3.67 -25.69 -14.97
C ARG A 360 -3.23 -24.73 -16.07
N PHE A 361 -4.16 -24.27 -16.89
CA PHE A 361 -3.84 -23.37 -18.00
C PHE A 361 -5.05 -22.58 -18.50
N THR A 362 -4.78 -21.49 -19.21
CA THR A 362 -5.76 -20.71 -19.95
C THR A 362 -5.81 -21.17 -21.41
N ASP A 363 -6.97 -21.10 -22.03
CA ASP A 363 -7.04 -21.15 -23.50
C ASP A 363 -6.24 -20.00 -24.13
N PRO A 364 -5.76 -20.17 -25.37
CA PRO A 364 -5.13 -19.08 -26.08
C PRO A 364 -6.14 -17.94 -26.30
N PRO A 365 -5.70 -16.67 -26.19
CA PRO A 365 -6.54 -15.53 -26.52
C PRO A 365 -7.17 -15.67 -27.91
N PRO A 366 -8.42 -15.21 -28.12
CA PRO A 366 -9.20 -14.37 -27.21
C PRO A 366 -10.13 -15.13 -26.24
N VAL A 367 -10.09 -16.47 -26.22
CA VAL A 367 -11.00 -17.28 -25.39
C VAL A 367 -10.53 -17.25 -23.94
N LEU A 368 -11.43 -16.88 -23.02
CA LEU A 368 -11.14 -16.78 -21.58
C LEU A 368 -11.57 -18.04 -20.82
N GLY A 369 -11.31 -19.21 -21.42
CA GLY A 369 -11.51 -20.51 -20.78
C GLY A 369 -10.33 -20.83 -19.86
N TYR A 370 -10.63 -21.35 -18.67
CA TYR A 370 -9.64 -21.84 -17.73
C TYR A 370 -9.83 -23.33 -17.48
N HIS A 371 -8.74 -24.06 -17.51
CA HIS A 371 -8.72 -25.52 -17.41
C HIS A 371 -7.95 -25.96 -16.18
N LEU A 372 -8.55 -26.87 -15.43
CA LEU A 372 -7.94 -27.61 -14.33
C LEU A 372 -8.03 -29.10 -14.63
N GLY A 373 -6.95 -29.84 -14.36
CA GLY A 373 -6.93 -31.29 -14.44
C GLY A 373 -6.70 -31.91 -13.07
N PHE A 374 -7.43 -32.98 -12.78
CA PHE A 374 -7.32 -33.73 -11.53
C PHE A 374 -7.23 -35.23 -11.83
N ARG A 375 -6.57 -35.97 -10.94
CA ARG A 375 -6.51 -37.43 -11.00
C ARG A 375 -6.78 -38.04 -9.63
N HIS A 376 -7.59 -39.08 -9.62
CA HIS A 376 -7.81 -39.94 -8.46
C HIS A 376 -7.76 -41.40 -8.92
N ARG A 377 -6.67 -42.09 -8.60
CA ARG A 377 -6.37 -43.45 -9.09
C ARG A 377 -6.41 -43.53 -10.62
N THR A 378 -7.37 -44.29 -11.17
CA THR A 378 -7.60 -44.50 -12.61
C THR A 378 -8.55 -43.47 -13.23
N LEU A 379 -9.21 -42.64 -12.42
CA LEU A 379 -10.05 -41.57 -12.92
C LEU A 379 -9.25 -40.30 -13.18
N GLN A 380 -9.40 -39.78 -14.38
CA GLN A 380 -9.00 -38.42 -14.74
C GLN A 380 -10.25 -37.54 -14.79
N LEU A 381 -10.13 -36.32 -14.28
CA LEU A 381 -11.15 -35.28 -14.34
C LEU A 381 -10.57 -34.03 -14.98
N GLU A 382 -11.22 -33.51 -16.02
CA GLU A 382 -10.98 -32.19 -16.59
C GLU A 382 -12.11 -31.25 -16.14
N GLN A 383 -11.75 -30.09 -15.61
CA GLN A 383 -12.67 -29.02 -15.27
C GLN A 383 -12.36 -27.80 -16.13
N GLU A 384 -13.32 -27.39 -16.94
CA GLU A 384 -13.22 -26.20 -17.79
C GLU A 384 -14.23 -25.16 -17.33
N VAL A 385 -13.79 -23.91 -17.18
CA VAL A 385 -14.64 -22.83 -16.68
C VAL A 385 -14.47 -21.57 -17.51
N LEU A 386 -15.59 -20.93 -17.85
CA LEU A 386 -15.62 -19.61 -18.47
C LEU A 386 -16.80 -18.79 -17.94
N CYS A 387 -16.66 -17.47 -17.96
CA CYS A 387 -17.72 -16.53 -17.55
C CYS A 387 -18.23 -15.74 -18.76
N VAL A 388 -19.55 -15.73 -18.95
CA VAL A 388 -20.22 -15.06 -20.09
C VAL A 388 -21.44 -14.27 -19.62
N PRO A 389 -21.92 -13.30 -20.42
CA PRO A 389 -23.20 -12.66 -20.17
C PRO A 389 -24.33 -13.69 -20.16
N LEU A 390 -25.27 -13.59 -19.22
CA LEU A 390 -26.38 -14.53 -19.11
C LEU A 390 -27.42 -14.33 -20.21
N GLY A 391 -27.73 -13.07 -20.56
CA GLY A 391 -28.84 -12.72 -21.45
C GLY A 391 -28.49 -12.57 -22.93
N ARG A 392 -27.21 -12.65 -23.30
CA ARG A 392 -26.76 -12.39 -24.68
C ARG A 392 -25.41 -13.04 -24.98
N SER A 393 -25.06 -13.11 -26.27
CA SER A 393 -23.73 -13.58 -26.68
C SER A 393 -22.63 -12.61 -26.24
N ILE A 394 -21.51 -13.15 -25.76
CA ILE A 394 -20.29 -12.37 -25.48
C ILE A 394 -19.69 -11.74 -26.73
N LEU A 395 -20.04 -12.24 -27.92
CA LEU A 395 -19.58 -11.70 -29.21
C LEU A 395 -20.34 -10.43 -29.63
N ASN A 396 -21.41 -10.06 -28.92
CA ASN A 396 -22.26 -8.91 -29.26
C ASN A 396 -21.74 -7.57 -28.68
N GLY A 397 -20.45 -7.48 -28.35
CA GLY A 397 -19.82 -6.25 -27.84
C GLY A 397 -19.82 -6.09 -26.31
N GLU A 398 -19.44 -4.90 -25.86
CA GLU A 398 -19.14 -4.60 -24.44
C GLU A 398 -20.35 -4.71 -23.53
N LEU A 399 -20.16 -5.39 -22.39
CA LEU A 399 -21.20 -5.64 -21.40
C LEU A 399 -21.47 -4.40 -20.54
N GLY A 400 -22.74 -4.06 -20.34
CA GLY A 400 -23.13 -3.04 -19.38
C GLY A 400 -22.78 -3.49 -17.95
N PHE A 401 -22.45 -2.51 -17.10
CA PHE A 401 -22.02 -2.75 -15.71
C PHE A 401 -23.03 -3.59 -14.90
N ASP A 402 -24.33 -3.42 -15.14
CA ASP A 402 -25.40 -4.13 -14.43
C ASP A 402 -25.96 -5.34 -15.16
N GLU A 403 -25.35 -5.79 -16.25
CA GLU A 403 -25.83 -6.99 -16.93
C GLU A 403 -25.37 -8.26 -16.20
N PRO A 404 -26.28 -9.24 -15.98
CA PRO A 404 -25.96 -10.44 -15.24
C PRO A 404 -25.00 -11.34 -16.01
N THR A 405 -24.04 -11.94 -15.30
CA THR A 405 -23.12 -12.94 -15.82
C THR A 405 -23.41 -14.33 -15.24
N VAL A 406 -22.91 -15.35 -15.93
CA VAL A 406 -23.01 -16.76 -15.55
C VAL A 406 -21.65 -17.43 -15.74
N ALA A 407 -21.22 -18.20 -14.76
CA ALA A 407 -20.11 -19.12 -14.91
C ALA A 407 -20.63 -20.44 -15.49
N LEU A 408 -20.02 -20.88 -16.59
CA LEU A 408 -20.25 -22.18 -17.19
C LEU A 408 -19.09 -23.08 -16.79
N MET A 409 -19.38 -24.20 -16.13
CA MET A 409 -18.38 -25.14 -15.64
C MET A 409 -18.64 -26.53 -16.22
N ARG A 410 -17.70 -27.09 -16.97
CA ARG A 410 -17.78 -28.46 -17.49
C ARG A 410 -16.82 -29.37 -16.75
N PHE A 411 -17.33 -30.46 -16.20
CA PHE A 411 -16.57 -31.54 -15.58
C PHE A 411 -16.62 -32.76 -16.49
N ARG A 412 -15.46 -33.23 -16.96
CA ARG A 412 -15.33 -34.43 -17.80
C ARG A 412 -14.54 -35.50 -17.06
N PHE A 413 -15.19 -36.62 -16.77
CA PHE A 413 -14.55 -37.80 -16.20
C PHE A 413 -14.12 -38.77 -17.30
N HIS A 414 -12.99 -39.42 -17.11
CA HIS A 414 -12.46 -40.46 -18.00
C HIS A 414 -11.85 -41.59 -17.18
N ASN A 415 -12.33 -42.82 -17.40
CA ASN A 415 -11.73 -44.01 -16.80
C ASN A 415 -10.52 -44.47 -17.65
N LEU A 416 -9.31 -44.23 -17.13
CA LEU A 416 -8.05 -44.68 -17.74
C LEU A 416 -7.61 -46.07 -17.27
N GLY A 417 -8.40 -46.73 -16.42
CA GLY A 417 -8.13 -48.05 -15.89
C GLY A 417 -8.62 -49.18 -16.80
N ASP A 418 -8.38 -50.40 -16.34
CA ASP A 418 -8.78 -51.67 -16.95
C ASP A 418 -10.03 -52.29 -16.30
N ALA A 419 -10.56 -51.69 -15.24
CA ALA A 419 -11.76 -52.10 -14.54
C ALA A 419 -12.82 -50.98 -14.47
N PRO A 420 -14.11 -51.32 -14.33
CA PRO A 420 -15.16 -50.32 -14.09
C PRO A 420 -14.89 -49.49 -12.83
N VAL A 421 -15.17 -48.19 -12.88
CA VAL A 421 -14.95 -47.27 -11.76
C VAL A 421 -16.12 -46.28 -11.63
N GLU A 422 -16.49 -45.89 -10.41
CA GLU A 422 -17.51 -44.86 -10.19
C GLU A 422 -16.90 -43.46 -10.32
N ALA A 423 -17.36 -42.69 -11.32
CA ALA A 423 -17.16 -41.25 -11.36
C ALA A 423 -18.17 -40.58 -10.41
N ARG A 424 -17.67 -39.76 -9.47
CA ARG A 424 -18.47 -39.05 -8.47
C ARG A 424 -18.07 -37.57 -8.43
N LEU A 425 -19.05 -36.67 -8.53
CA LEU A 425 -18.89 -35.23 -8.28
C LEU A 425 -19.83 -34.84 -7.14
N SER A 426 -19.27 -34.33 -6.04
CA SER A 426 -20.04 -33.78 -4.94
C SER A 426 -20.20 -32.28 -5.14
N ILE A 427 -21.39 -31.73 -4.99
CA ILE A 427 -21.66 -30.30 -5.07
C ILE A 427 -22.22 -29.88 -3.72
N ARG A 428 -21.45 -29.09 -2.96
CA ARG A 428 -21.91 -28.41 -1.74
C ARG A 428 -21.90 -26.90 -1.95
N TYR A 429 -22.65 -26.19 -1.12
CA TYR A 429 -22.80 -24.74 -1.26
C TYR A 429 -22.74 -24.06 0.11
N SER A 430 -22.16 -22.87 0.14
CA SER A 430 -22.26 -21.94 1.26
C SER A 430 -22.54 -20.53 0.75
N GLY A 431 -23.63 -19.91 1.20
CA GLY A 431 -23.91 -18.48 1.00
C GLY A 431 -23.18 -17.55 1.98
N ASP A 432 -22.28 -18.09 2.81
CA ASP A 432 -21.49 -17.35 3.81
C ASP A 432 -20.09 -17.97 3.98
N SER A 433 -19.43 -18.21 2.86
CA SER A 433 -18.12 -18.85 2.82
C SER A 433 -17.01 -17.92 3.31
N ARG A 434 -16.09 -18.49 4.08
CA ARG A 434 -14.82 -17.83 4.40
C ARG A 434 -13.89 -17.82 3.17
N ARG A 435 -12.88 -16.96 3.21
CA ARG A 435 -11.82 -16.88 2.19
C ARG A 435 -10.86 -18.05 2.37
N SER A 436 -10.34 -18.60 1.28
CA SER A 436 -9.14 -19.45 1.33
C SER A 436 -7.97 -18.60 1.80
N PHE A 437 -7.32 -19.00 2.90
CA PHE A 437 -6.12 -18.30 3.36
C PHE A 437 -4.89 -18.86 2.65
N HIS A 438 -4.10 -17.96 2.07
CA HIS A 438 -2.77 -18.31 1.58
C HIS A 438 -1.86 -18.64 2.78
N PHE A 439 -0.87 -19.49 2.57
CA PHE A 439 0.12 -19.93 3.57
C PHE A 439 0.82 -18.76 4.31
N LEU A 440 0.79 -17.55 3.76
CA LEU A 440 1.36 -16.33 4.32
C LEU A 440 0.45 -15.61 5.34
N HIS A 441 -0.74 -16.14 5.67
CA HIS A 441 -1.64 -15.56 6.66
C HIS A 441 -1.48 -16.16 8.07
N ILE A 442 -1.87 -15.37 9.07
CA ILE A 442 -1.62 -15.53 10.51
C ILE A 442 -2.37 -16.72 11.16
N ASP A 443 -3.24 -17.45 10.44
CA ASP A 443 -3.96 -18.61 10.98
C ASP A 443 -3.24 -19.93 10.62
N PRO A 444 -2.44 -20.52 11.53
CA PRO A 444 -1.73 -21.77 11.29
C PRO A 444 -2.67 -22.99 11.09
N GLY A 445 -3.98 -22.83 11.32
CA GLY A 445 -4.98 -23.88 11.15
C GLY A 445 -5.63 -23.95 9.76
N GLN A 446 -5.35 -23.01 8.85
CA GLN A 446 -5.86 -23.01 7.47
C GLN A 446 -4.72 -22.74 6.47
N THR A 447 -4.38 -23.74 5.65
CA THR A 447 -3.39 -23.64 4.57
C THR A 447 -4.08 -23.59 3.22
N GLU A 448 -3.36 -23.17 2.18
CA GLU A 448 -3.86 -23.06 0.79
C GLU A 448 -4.31 -24.37 0.15
N HIS A 449 -4.03 -25.51 0.80
CA HIS A 449 -4.48 -26.85 0.38
C HIS A 449 -5.76 -27.29 1.09
N MET A 450 -6.25 -26.53 2.07
CA MET A 450 -7.43 -26.89 2.86
C MET A 450 -8.62 -26.03 2.48
N VAL A 451 -9.76 -26.69 2.27
CA VAL A 451 -11.05 -26.03 2.09
C VAL A 451 -11.38 -25.21 3.35
N PRO A 452 -11.78 -23.93 3.24
CA PRO A 452 -12.09 -23.13 4.40
C PRO A 452 -13.31 -23.67 5.12
N LYS A 453 -13.24 -23.71 6.46
CA LYS A 453 -14.39 -24.06 7.30
C LYS A 453 -15.49 -23.01 7.13
N SER A 454 -16.59 -23.40 6.49
CA SER A 454 -17.74 -22.54 6.17
C SER A 454 -19.05 -23.22 6.57
N PRO A 455 -20.10 -22.46 6.93
CA PRO A 455 -21.43 -23.03 7.15
C PRO A 455 -22.00 -23.55 5.84
N MET A 456 -22.45 -24.82 5.80
CA MET A 456 -23.05 -25.41 4.60
C MET A 456 -24.54 -25.12 4.54
N ASP A 457 -25.01 -24.69 3.38
CA ASP A 457 -26.44 -24.56 3.11
C ASP A 457 -26.99 -25.90 2.63
N GLN A 458 -28.19 -26.25 3.09
CA GLN A 458 -28.90 -27.41 2.56
C GLN A 458 -29.28 -27.17 1.09
N LEU A 459 -28.94 -28.14 0.24
CA LEU A 459 -29.27 -28.12 -1.18
C LEU A 459 -30.49 -28.99 -1.46
N ALA A 460 -31.35 -28.51 -2.36
CA ALA A 460 -32.43 -29.29 -2.96
C ALA A 460 -32.19 -29.41 -4.47
N LEU A 461 -32.54 -30.58 -5.02
CA LEU A 461 -32.47 -30.88 -6.44
C LEU A 461 -33.89 -31.06 -6.98
N ASN A 462 -34.26 -30.26 -7.98
CA ASN A 462 -35.50 -30.42 -8.72
C ASN A 462 -35.19 -30.44 -10.22
N GLU A 463 -35.35 -31.60 -10.85
CA GLU A 463 -34.89 -31.87 -12.22
C GLU A 463 -33.40 -31.55 -12.36
N SER A 464 -33.07 -30.50 -13.13
CA SER A 464 -31.73 -29.97 -13.34
C SER A 464 -31.39 -28.78 -12.43
N ARG A 465 -32.30 -28.32 -11.58
CA ARG A 465 -32.12 -27.10 -10.78
C ARG A 465 -31.67 -27.44 -9.38
N ILE A 466 -30.53 -26.88 -8.98
CA ILE A 466 -30.01 -26.95 -7.62
C ILE A 466 -30.36 -25.63 -6.92
N THR A 467 -31.07 -25.73 -5.81
CA THR A 467 -31.56 -24.58 -5.03
C THR A 467 -31.10 -24.66 -3.58
N SER A 468 -30.99 -23.51 -2.91
CA SER A 468 -30.85 -23.44 -1.45
C SER A 468 -31.82 -22.42 -0.85
N LEU A 469 -31.98 -22.41 0.47
CA LEU A 469 -32.81 -21.42 1.16
C LEU A 469 -32.02 -20.15 1.44
N TYR A 470 -32.61 -19.00 1.09
CA TYR A 470 -32.14 -17.68 1.50
C TYR A 470 -33.33 -16.89 2.04
N GLU A 471 -33.27 -16.43 3.29
CA GLU A 471 -34.38 -15.70 3.95
C GLU A 471 -35.74 -16.40 3.79
N ASN A 472 -35.76 -17.73 4.00
CA ASN A 472 -36.93 -18.61 3.85
C ASN A 472 -37.51 -18.70 2.43
N ARG A 473 -36.77 -18.28 1.40
CA ARG A 473 -37.14 -18.42 -0.01
C ARG A 473 -36.21 -19.41 -0.68
N SER A 474 -36.77 -20.28 -1.52
CA SER A 474 -35.96 -21.16 -2.38
C SER A 474 -35.33 -20.32 -3.50
N LEU A 475 -34.00 -20.36 -3.59
CA LEU A 475 -33.23 -19.62 -4.58
C LEU A 475 -32.44 -20.59 -5.46
N LEU A 476 -32.45 -20.33 -6.78
CA LEU A 476 -31.59 -21.02 -7.73
C LEU A 476 -30.11 -20.72 -7.45
N ARG A 477 -29.31 -21.76 -7.27
CA ARG A 477 -27.85 -21.67 -7.11
C ARG A 477 -27.13 -22.07 -8.38
N CYS A 478 -27.57 -23.15 -9.02
CA CYS A 478 -27.09 -23.49 -10.35
C CYS A 478 -28.07 -24.40 -11.10
N VAL A 479 -27.87 -24.50 -12.42
CA VAL A 479 -28.49 -25.51 -13.27
C VAL A 479 -27.43 -26.54 -13.64
N CYS A 480 -27.77 -27.82 -13.52
CA CYS A 480 -26.92 -28.97 -13.81
C CYS A 480 -27.48 -29.76 -15.00
N GLU A 481 -26.69 -29.89 -16.06
CA GLU A 481 -26.98 -30.72 -17.23
C GLU A 481 -25.98 -31.88 -17.26
N THR A 482 -26.45 -33.11 -17.09
CA THR A 482 -25.58 -34.29 -17.05
C THR A 482 -26.32 -35.56 -17.45
N ALA A 483 -25.58 -36.55 -17.92
CA ALA A 483 -26.05 -37.93 -18.09
C ALA A 483 -25.78 -38.80 -16.83
N MET A 484 -25.16 -38.23 -15.80
CA MET A 484 -24.92 -38.90 -14.52
C MET A 484 -26.21 -38.93 -13.68
N ALA A 485 -26.35 -39.92 -12.81
CA ALA A 485 -27.43 -39.92 -11.84
C ALA A 485 -27.19 -38.84 -10.79
N ALA A 486 -28.12 -37.90 -10.66
CA ALA A 486 -28.05 -36.81 -9.69
C ALA A 486 -28.93 -37.13 -8.46
N LEU A 487 -28.35 -37.04 -7.27
CA LEU A 487 -29.00 -37.40 -6.01
C LEU A 487 -28.79 -36.28 -4.98
N ALA A 488 -29.86 -35.91 -4.28
CA ALA A 488 -29.75 -35.04 -3.11
C ALA A 488 -29.38 -35.88 -1.88
N GLU A 489 -28.21 -35.61 -1.30
CA GLU A 489 -27.74 -36.09 -0.01
C GLU A 489 -27.81 -34.91 1.00
N CYS A 490 -27.82 -35.16 2.32
CA CYS A 490 -28.18 -34.16 3.35
C CYS A 490 -27.65 -32.73 3.10
N GLU A 491 -26.37 -32.56 2.78
CA GLU A 491 -25.72 -31.26 2.56
C GLU A 491 -25.12 -31.11 1.15
N ALA A 492 -25.43 -32.03 0.23
CA ALA A 492 -24.79 -32.09 -1.08
C ALA A 492 -25.74 -32.58 -2.17
N VAL A 493 -25.51 -32.12 -3.40
CA VAL A 493 -26.00 -32.83 -4.59
C VAL A 493 -24.85 -33.63 -5.16
N VAL A 494 -25.05 -34.94 -5.30
CA VAL A 494 -24.03 -35.86 -5.78
C VAL A 494 -24.40 -36.37 -7.16
N LEU A 495 -23.49 -36.17 -8.13
CA LEU A 495 -23.59 -36.76 -9.45
C LEU A 495 -22.73 -38.01 -9.48
N ARG A 496 -23.28 -39.15 -9.91
CA ARG A 496 -22.53 -40.41 -10.03
C ARG A 496 -22.84 -41.19 -11.28
N LYS A 497 -21.83 -41.85 -11.83
CA LYS A 497 -21.97 -42.82 -12.93
C LYS A 497 -20.83 -43.83 -12.88
N THR A 498 -21.14 -45.12 -13.01
CA THR A 498 -20.13 -46.15 -13.24
C THR A 498 -19.65 -46.08 -14.68
N LEU A 499 -18.34 -45.94 -14.87
CA LEU A 499 -17.69 -45.86 -16.17
C LEU A 499 -16.93 -47.16 -16.46
N GLN A 500 -17.19 -47.75 -17.62
CA GLN A 500 -16.38 -48.85 -18.15
C GLN A 500 -14.96 -48.36 -18.52
N PRO A 501 -13.97 -49.27 -18.66
CA PRO A 501 -12.65 -48.92 -19.16
C PRO A 501 -12.70 -48.07 -20.44
N GLY A 502 -12.04 -46.92 -20.45
CA GLY A 502 -12.04 -45.96 -21.56
C GLY A 502 -13.31 -45.11 -21.71
N GLU A 503 -14.37 -45.36 -20.92
CA GLU A 503 -15.60 -44.58 -20.97
C GLU A 503 -15.42 -43.18 -20.37
N ARG A 504 -16.22 -42.24 -20.88
CA ARG A 504 -16.27 -40.85 -20.41
C ARG A 504 -17.69 -40.44 -20.03
N CYS A 505 -17.81 -39.47 -19.14
CA CYS A 505 -19.06 -38.76 -18.90
C CYS A 505 -18.81 -37.29 -18.54
N ASP A 506 -19.81 -36.46 -18.80
CA ASP A 506 -19.75 -35.03 -18.56
C ASP A 506 -20.85 -34.56 -17.61
N ALA A 507 -20.56 -33.50 -16.87
CA ALA A 507 -21.53 -32.68 -16.16
C ALA A 507 -21.26 -31.20 -16.43
N LEU A 508 -22.30 -30.44 -16.78
CA LEU A 508 -22.24 -29.00 -17.02
C LEU A 508 -23.03 -28.27 -15.94
N LEU A 509 -22.37 -27.35 -15.22
CA LEU A 509 -23.01 -26.44 -14.28
C LEU A 509 -23.09 -25.02 -14.86
N LYS A 510 -24.24 -24.40 -14.70
CA LYS A 510 -24.49 -22.99 -15.04
C LYS A 510 -24.77 -22.24 -13.74
N VAL A 511 -23.81 -21.46 -13.28
CA VAL A 511 -23.84 -20.79 -11.99
C VAL A 511 -24.05 -19.27 -12.21
N PRO A 512 -25.26 -18.75 -12.02
CA PRO A 512 -25.49 -17.32 -12.11
C PRO A 512 -24.88 -16.59 -10.91
N TYR A 513 -24.55 -15.31 -11.07
CA TYR A 513 -24.04 -14.49 -9.97
C TYR A 513 -25.20 -13.97 -9.09
N LEU A 514 -25.80 -14.86 -8.30
CA LEU A 514 -26.95 -14.61 -7.43
C LEU A 514 -26.61 -14.83 -5.97
#